data_AF-A0A3D0M622-F1
#
_entry.id   AF-A0A3D0M622-F1
#
_cell.length_a   1.000
_cell.length_b   1.000
_cell.length_c   1.000
_cell.angle_alpha   90.00
_cell.angle_beta   90.00
_cell.angle_gamma   90.00
#
_symmetry.space_group_name_H-M   'P 1'
#
loop_
_entity.id
_entity.type
_entity.pdbx_description
1 polymer ?
#
loop_
_entity_poly.entity_id
_entity_poly.type
_entity_poly.pdbx_seq_one_letter_code
_entity_poly.pdbx_strand_id
1 'polypeptide(L)'
;MQDNNLSAVFEGNAAAFVPQRDIYHGVDMTGSTDMGDLSHLIPCIQPTMGGFSGAAHSRDFGIANPDAAYILSAKILAMTVIDLLYDKAKSGTEIKNTFKPVMTKEEYIRYLDQQER
;
A
#
# COMPACT_ATOMS: atom_id res chain seq x y z
N MET A 1 3.62 -9.76 -0.56
CA MET A 1 4.07 -9.08 -1.82
C MET A 1 2.97 -8.11 -2.24
N GLN A 2 3.30 -6.94 -2.81
CA GLN A 2 2.28 -5.97 -3.21
C GLN A 2 1.44 -6.50 -4.39
N ASP A 3 0.13 -6.27 -4.39
CA ASP A 3 -0.75 -6.66 -5.49
C ASP A 3 -0.63 -5.67 -6.66
N ASN A 4 -0.26 -6.16 -7.84
CA ASN A 4 0.01 -5.31 -9.01
C ASN A 4 -1.24 -4.59 -9.54
N ASN A 5 -2.41 -5.21 -9.44
CA ASN A 5 -3.64 -4.59 -9.93
C ASN A 5 -4.08 -3.46 -8.99
N LEU A 6 -3.95 -3.67 -7.68
CA LEU A 6 -4.19 -2.64 -6.67
C LEU A 6 -3.15 -1.50 -6.78
N SER A 7 -1.87 -1.83 -7.02
CA SER A 7 -0.82 -0.84 -7.29
C SER A 7 -1.15 0.02 -8.51
N ALA A 8 -1.68 -0.56 -9.58
CA ALA A 8 -2.04 0.17 -10.78
C ALA A 8 -3.20 1.17 -10.55
N VAL A 9 -4.19 0.83 -9.72
CA VAL A 9 -5.26 1.77 -9.32
C VAL A 9 -4.68 2.93 -8.52
N PHE A 10 -3.79 2.64 -7.57
CA PHE A 10 -3.15 3.69 -6.78
C PHE A 10 -2.26 4.60 -7.64
N GLU A 11 -1.45 4.03 -8.53
CA GLU A 11 -0.59 4.76 -9.47
C GLU A 11 -1.40 5.67 -10.40
N GLY A 12 -2.50 5.16 -10.98
CA GLY A 12 -3.38 5.95 -11.83
C GLY A 12 -3.90 7.20 -11.12
N ASN A 13 -4.24 7.07 -9.83
CA ASN A 13 -4.66 8.19 -9.00
C ASN A 13 -3.51 9.13 -8.62
N ALA A 14 -2.31 8.60 -8.35
CA ALA A 14 -1.13 9.41 -8.08
C ALA A 14 -0.72 10.25 -9.30
N ALA A 15 -0.81 9.69 -10.51
CA ALA A 15 -0.45 10.35 -11.76
C ALA A 15 -1.28 11.60 -12.08
N ALA A 16 -2.43 11.79 -11.43
CA ALA A 16 -3.23 13.02 -11.54
C ALA A 16 -2.59 14.22 -10.83
N PHE A 17 -1.65 13.99 -9.91
CA PHE A 17 -1.06 15.03 -9.06
C PHE A 17 0.46 15.08 -9.09
N VAL A 18 1.12 13.95 -9.38
CA VAL A 18 2.57 13.82 -9.35
C VAL A 18 3.04 13.40 -10.75
N PRO A 19 4.06 14.04 -11.34
CA PRO A 19 4.54 13.63 -12.65
C PRO A 19 5.11 12.22 -12.59
N GLN A 20 4.97 11.47 -13.67
CA GLN A 20 5.39 10.06 -13.77
C GLN A 20 6.85 9.81 -13.35
N ARG A 21 7.76 10.76 -13.57
CA ARG A 21 9.17 10.66 -13.16
C ARG A 21 9.39 10.61 -11.63
N ASP A 22 8.39 11.02 -10.85
CA ASP A 22 8.41 11.07 -9.39
C ASP A 22 7.56 9.94 -8.77
N ILE A 23 7.10 8.98 -9.59
CA ILE A 23 6.44 7.74 -9.15
C ILE A 23 7.44 6.60 -9.34
N TYR A 24 7.76 5.92 -8.24
CA TYR A 24 8.76 4.86 -8.21
C TYR A 24 8.11 3.52 -7.86
N HIS A 25 8.63 2.46 -8.48
CA HIS A 25 8.14 1.08 -8.32
C HIS A 25 9.26 0.18 -7.82
N GLY A 26 8.92 -0.80 -6.99
CA GLY A 26 9.86 -1.82 -6.54
C GLY A 26 11.07 -1.28 -5.78
N VAL A 27 10.96 -0.10 -5.16
CA VAL A 27 12.01 0.44 -4.30
C VAL A 27 12.02 -0.34 -3.01
N ASP A 28 13.13 -1.01 -2.72
CA ASP A 28 13.30 -1.76 -1.48
C ASP A 28 13.21 -0.81 -0.29
N MET A 29 12.31 -1.13 0.64
CA MET A 29 12.20 -0.46 1.91
C MET A 29 12.72 -1.39 3.01
N THR A 30 13.82 -1.00 3.64
CA THR A 30 14.35 -1.73 4.81
C THR A 30 13.52 -1.39 6.03
N GLY A 31 12.71 -2.33 6.50
CA GLY A 31 11.87 -2.19 7.69
C GLY A 31 10.90 -3.37 7.81
N SER A 32 10.28 -3.51 8.98
CA SER A 32 9.21 -4.49 9.22
C SER A 32 7.86 -3.78 9.31
N THR A 33 6.83 -4.40 8.74
CA THR A 33 5.42 -3.97 8.83
C THR A 33 4.51 -5.20 8.87
N ASP A 34 3.32 -5.01 9.42
CA ASP A 34 2.21 -5.98 9.39
C ASP A 34 1.64 -6.20 7.98
N MET A 35 2.00 -5.35 7.01
CA MET A 35 1.60 -5.53 5.62
C MET A 35 2.14 -6.83 5.02
N GLY A 36 3.30 -7.30 5.50
CA GLY A 36 3.83 -8.62 5.16
C GLY A 36 2.80 -9.70 5.46
N ASP A 37 2.24 -9.68 6.67
CA ASP A 37 1.25 -10.63 7.17
C ASP A 37 -0.06 -10.56 6.37
N LEU A 38 -0.64 -9.37 6.22
CA LEU A 38 -1.88 -9.17 5.47
C LEU A 38 -1.76 -9.61 4.01
N SER A 39 -0.60 -9.37 3.39
CA SER A 39 -0.36 -9.73 1.99
C SER A 39 -0.31 -11.24 1.73
N HIS A 40 -0.29 -12.09 2.76
CA HIS A 40 -0.48 -13.53 2.61
C HIS A 40 -1.96 -13.92 2.43
N LEU A 41 -2.88 -13.07 2.89
CA LEU A 41 -4.30 -13.38 3.03
C LEU A 41 -5.18 -12.62 2.04
N ILE A 42 -4.85 -11.36 1.75
CA ILE A 42 -5.67 -10.44 0.94
C ILE A 42 -4.78 -9.57 0.03
N PRO A 43 -5.33 -9.01 -1.08
CA PRO A 43 -4.58 -8.05 -1.88
C PRO A 43 -4.22 -6.82 -1.04
N CYS A 44 -2.94 -6.47 -1.05
CA CYS A 44 -2.38 -5.40 -0.23
C CYS A 44 -1.39 -4.57 -1.04
N ILE A 45 -1.30 -3.29 -0.71
CA ILE A 45 -0.22 -2.40 -1.14
C ILE A 45 0.32 -1.65 0.08
N GLN A 46 1.57 -1.23 -0.01
CA GLN A 46 2.22 -0.35 0.94
C GLN A 46 2.85 0.83 0.17
N PRO A 47 2.04 1.80 -0.27
CA PRO A 47 2.57 3.00 -0.90
C PRO A 47 3.30 3.85 0.15
N THR A 48 4.48 4.36 -0.21
CA THR A 48 5.19 5.35 0.59
C THR A 48 5.02 6.73 -0.04
N MET A 49 4.59 7.69 0.76
CA MET A 49 4.34 9.05 0.31
C MET A 49 5.51 9.98 0.66
N GLY A 50 5.77 10.95 -0.21
CA GLY A 50 6.77 11.99 0.03
C GLY A 50 6.32 13.07 1.01
N GLY A 51 7.09 14.15 1.10
CA GLY A 51 6.80 15.28 1.99
C GLY A 51 7.49 15.24 3.35
N PHE A 52 8.41 14.30 3.53
CA PHE A 52 9.20 14.11 4.75
C PHE A 52 10.68 14.36 4.48
N SER A 53 11.42 14.72 5.52
CA SER A 53 12.89 14.82 5.54
C SER A 53 13.47 14.07 6.73
N GLY A 54 14.74 13.70 6.65
CA GLY A 54 15.43 12.93 7.68
C GLY A 54 15.14 11.42 7.56
N ALA A 55 15.95 10.61 8.24
CA ALA A 55 15.78 9.16 8.26
C ALA A 55 14.63 8.75 9.20
N ALA A 56 13.91 7.68 8.86
CA ALA A 56 12.91 7.09 9.74
C ALA A 56 13.53 6.74 11.12
N HIS A 57 12.79 7.00 12.20
CA HIS A 57 13.25 6.87 13.59
C HIS A 57 14.39 7.80 14.04
N SER A 58 14.85 8.73 13.19
CA SER A 58 15.82 9.74 13.61
C SER A 58 15.16 10.91 14.35
N ARG A 59 15.92 11.59 15.21
CA ARG A 59 15.54 12.89 15.80
C ARG A 59 15.32 13.96 14.73
N ASP A 60 15.96 13.81 13.57
CA ASP A 60 15.88 14.78 12.47
C ASP A 60 14.71 14.48 11.51
N PHE A 61 13.90 13.46 11.80
CA PHE A 61 12.71 13.14 11.01
C PHE A 61 11.64 14.22 11.18
N GLY A 62 11.11 14.72 10.07
CA GLY A 62 10.08 15.76 10.10
C GLY A 62 9.36 15.94 8.78
N ILE A 63 8.27 16.74 8.82
CA ILE A 63 7.53 17.14 7.63
C ILE A 63 8.27 18.26 6.91
N ALA A 64 8.66 18.01 5.66
CA ALA A 64 9.29 18.99 4.78
C ALA A 64 8.30 19.70 3.88
N ASN A 65 7.21 19.02 3.49
CA ASN A 65 6.13 19.60 2.70
C ASN A 65 4.77 19.09 3.23
N PRO A 66 4.05 19.93 4.01
CA PRO A 66 2.76 19.55 4.59
C PRO A 66 1.68 19.21 3.56
N ASP A 67 1.68 19.86 2.39
CA ASP A 67 0.68 19.58 1.35
C ASP A 67 0.90 18.17 0.78
N ALA A 68 2.15 17.80 0.48
CA ALA A 68 2.49 16.45 0.04
C ALA A 68 2.23 15.40 1.12
N ALA A 69 2.68 15.66 2.35
CA ALA A 69 2.58 14.73 3.48
C ALA A 69 1.14 14.44 3.89
N TYR A 70 0.23 15.42 3.76
CA TYR A 70 -1.14 15.30 4.26
C TYR A 70 -2.17 15.33 3.15
N ILE A 71 -2.24 16.42 2.39
CA ILE A 71 -3.38 16.70 1.51
C ILE A 71 -3.31 15.85 0.25
N LEU A 72 -2.16 15.83 -0.41
CA LEU A 72 -1.91 15.01 -1.59
C LEU A 72 -2.08 13.52 -1.27
N SER A 73 -1.45 13.08 -0.18
CA SER A 73 -1.53 11.70 0.30
C SER A 73 -2.98 11.27 0.57
N ALA A 74 -3.75 12.11 1.28
CA ALA A 74 -5.16 11.84 1.54
C ALA A 74 -6.00 11.80 0.26
N LYS A 75 -5.76 12.70 -0.70
CA LYS A 75 -6.48 12.71 -1.99
C LYS A 75 -6.26 11.42 -2.77
N ILE A 76 -5.01 10.98 -2.91
CA ILE A 76 -4.67 9.77 -3.67
C ILE A 76 -5.30 8.53 -3.01
N LEU A 77 -5.21 8.41 -1.68
CA LEU A 77 -5.85 7.32 -0.94
C LEU A 77 -7.37 7.35 -1.09
N ALA A 78 -8.01 8.52 -0.96
CA ALA A 78 -9.45 8.67 -1.11
C ALA A 78 -9.92 8.30 -2.53
N MET A 79 -9.20 8.75 -3.56
CA MET A 79 -9.51 8.41 -4.95
C MET A 79 -9.33 6.91 -5.21
N THR A 80 -8.29 6.30 -4.65
CA THR A 80 -8.10 4.83 -4.71
C THR A 80 -9.29 4.10 -4.11
N VAL A 81 -9.78 4.51 -2.93
CA VAL A 81 -10.97 3.92 -2.31
C VAL A 81 -12.21 4.11 -3.19
N ILE A 82 -12.38 5.29 -3.78
CA ILE A 82 -13.50 5.58 -4.69
C ILE A 82 -13.45 4.63 -5.90
N ASP A 83 -12.31 4.51 -6.58
CA ASP A 83 -12.18 3.66 -7.78
C ASP A 83 -12.39 2.18 -7.48
N LEU A 84 -11.97 1.72 -6.31
CA LEU A 84 -12.21 0.34 -5.87
C LEU A 84 -13.69 0.06 -5.61
N LEU A 85 -14.45 1.05 -5.13
CA LEU A 85 -15.83 0.89 -4.66
C LEU A 85 -16.90 1.41 -5.63
N TYR A 86 -16.53 2.25 -6.60
CA TYR A 86 -17.42 2.77 -7.63
C TYR A 86 -17.97 1.63 -8.51
N ASP A 87 -19.09 1.90 -9.19
CA ASP A 87 -19.78 0.93 -10.06
C ASP A 87 -20.03 -0.42 -9.35
N LYS A 88 -20.62 -0.35 -8.15
CA LYS A 88 -20.86 -1.52 -7.28
C LYS A 88 -19.58 -2.31 -6.97
N ALA A 89 -18.49 -1.61 -6.69
CA ALA A 89 -17.17 -2.15 -6.39
C ALA A 89 -16.62 -3.10 -7.46
N LYS A 90 -16.88 -2.81 -8.75
CA LYS A 90 -16.44 -3.65 -9.87
C LYS A 90 -14.94 -3.92 -9.82
N SER A 91 -14.13 -2.86 -9.74
CA SER A 91 -12.66 -2.98 -9.71
C SER A 91 -12.16 -3.70 -8.46
N GLY A 92 -12.65 -3.31 -7.26
CA GLY A 92 -12.25 -3.95 -6.02
C GLY A 92 -12.62 -5.44 -5.97
N THR A 93 -13.76 -5.82 -6.54
CA THR A 93 -14.20 -7.22 -6.63
C THR A 93 -13.34 -8.01 -7.59
N GLU A 94 -12.98 -7.44 -8.75
CA GLU A 94 -12.08 -8.06 -9.72
C GLU A 94 -10.69 -8.32 -9.12
N ILE A 95 -10.11 -7.32 -8.43
CA ILE A 95 -8.82 -7.45 -7.74
C ILE A 95 -8.91 -8.55 -6.68
N LYS A 96 -9.94 -8.51 -5.82
CA LYS A 96 -10.15 -9.51 -4.78
C LYS A 96 -10.27 -10.93 -5.34
N ASN A 97 -11.00 -11.11 -6.44
CA ASN A 97 -11.24 -12.42 -7.05
C ASN A 97 -10.04 -12.95 -7.84
N THR A 98 -9.18 -12.06 -8.33
CA THR A 98 -7.97 -12.42 -9.08
C THR A 98 -6.79 -12.72 -8.14
N PHE A 99 -6.78 -12.10 -6.97
CA PHE A 99 -5.76 -12.34 -5.95
C PHE A 99 -5.77 -13.81 -5.50
N LYS A 100 -4.57 -14.39 -5.44
CA LYS A 100 -4.34 -15.74 -4.92
C LYS A 100 -3.64 -15.65 -3.57
N PRO A 101 -4.35 -15.88 -2.45
CA PRO A 101 -3.73 -15.91 -1.14
C PRO A 101 -2.60 -16.93 -1.09
N VAL A 102 -1.50 -16.56 -0.42
CA VAL A 102 -0.37 -17.46 -0.16
C VAL A 102 -0.76 -18.49 0.90
N MET A 103 -1.61 -18.08 1.85
CA MET A 103 -2.14 -18.92 2.91
C MET A 103 -3.63 -18.65 3.09
N THR A 104 -4.33 -19.67 3.59
CA THR A 104 -5.61 -19.48 4.29
C THR A 104 -5.38 -18.84 5.66
N LYS A 105 -6.44 -18.31 6.27
CA LYS A 105 -6.36 -17.74 7.63
C LYS A 105 -5.88 -18.80 8.64
N GLU A 106 -6.38 -20.02 8.53
CA GLU A 106 -6.05 -21.12 9.44
C GLU A 106 -4.59 -21.57 9.27
N GLU A 107 -4.07 -21.59 8.04
CA GLU A 107 -2.65 -21.85 7.77
C GLU A 107 -1.76 -20.76 8.35
N TYR A 108 -2.15 -19.49 8.18
CA TYR A 108 -1.40 -18.36 8.71
C TYR A 108 -1.34 -18.36 10.25
N ILE A 109 -2.45 -18.65 10.93
CA ILE A 109 -2.47 -18.79 12.40
C ILE A 109 -1.56 -19.93 12.84
N ARG A 110 -1.66 -21.11 12.20
CA ARG A 110 -0.77 -22.24 12.52
C ARG A 110 0.71 -21.91 12.28
N TYR A 111 1.02 -21.13 11.25
CA TYR A 111 2.37 -20.66 10.99
C TYR A 111 2.89 -19.80 12.15
N LEU A 112 2.10 -18.83 12.63
CA LEU A 112 2.47 -18.00 13.78
C LEU A 112 2.67 -18.81 15.07
N ASP A 113 1.75 -19.71 15.40
CA ASP A 113 1.83 -20.56 16.60
C ASP A 113 3.10 -21.43 16.62
N GLN A 114 3.65 -21.79 15.45
CA GLN A 114 4.89 -22.54 15.33
C GLN A 114 6.15 -21.70 15.57
N GLN A 115 6.09 -20.38 15.33
CA GLN A 115 7.21 -19.46 15.55
C GLN A 115 7.33 -19.00 17.01
N GLU A 116 6.27 -19.12 17.82
CA GLU A 116 6.26 -18.77 19.25
C GLU A 116 6.87 -19.86 20.16
N ARG A 117 7.43 -20.92 19.59
CA ARG A 117 8.05 -22.06 20.30
C ARG A 117 9.57 -22.03 20.21
#